data_AF-A0A354HUD8-F1
#
_entry.id   AF-A0A354HUD8-F1
#
_cell.length_a   1.000
_cell.length_b   1.000
_cell.length_c   1.000
_cell.angle_alpha   90.00
_cell.angle_beta   90.00
_cell.angle_gamma   90.00
#
_symmetry.space_group_name_H-M   'P 1'
#
loop_
_entity.id
_entity.type
_entity.pdbx_description
1 polymer ?
#
loop_
_entity_poly.entity_id
_entity_poly.type
_entity_poly.pdbx_seq_one_letter_code
_entity_poly.pdbx_strand_id
1 'polypeptide(L)'
;MKISFPHLGYCSIPLRSLFADLGHEVIVPPPITRKTISLGTRHGPEFACYPLKLGLGNFIEALELGADPLVMGGGIGPCRFGYYAQVQRDILQSLGYKFKMLVVEPPLGHARQVLAVARELKGGKSWLDLMRAGQLALAKLRACDELHRASLKQRPRVQDKPAFSRLYQQTLEELDAAPGIRAVNIVRDKALAAMEAMPLLDRIPPKV
;
A
#
# COMPACT_ATOMS: atom_id res chain seq x y z
N MET A 1 0.11 -13.90 -12.47
CA MET A 1 1.04 -12.85 -12.92
C MET A 1 1.97 -12.48 -11.76
N LYS A 2 3.05 -11.73 -12.00
CA LYS A 2 3.96 -11.23 -10.95
C LYS A 2 3.65 -9.77 -10.66
N ILE A 3 2.63 -9.52 -9.85
CA ILE A 3 2.08 -8.17 -9.66
C ILE A 3 2.95 -7.38 -8.68
N SER A 4 3.20 -6.11 -8.99
CA SER A 4 3.78 -5.16 -8.03
C SER A 4 3.01 -3.85 -7.96
N PHE A 5 3.24 -3.11 -6.89
CA PHE A 5 2.64 -1.82 -6.55
C PHE A 5 3.64 -1.01 -5.72
N PRO A 6 3.58 0.33 -5.69
CA PRO A 6 4.53 1.11 -4.92
C PRO A 6 4.20 1.09 -3.43
N HIS A 7 5.21 1.31 -2.58
CA HIS A 7 4.98 1.56 -1.15
C HIS A 7 4.18 2.85 -0.93
N LEU A 8 3.00 2.72 -0.33
CA LEU A 8 2.10 3.82 0.04
C LEU A 8 1.68 3.65 1.51
N GLY A 9 2.62 3.86 2.43
CA GLY A 9 2.42 3.59 3.85
C GLY A 9 2.17 2.10 4.10
N TYR A 10 1.12 1.77 4.86
CA TYR A 10 0.73 0.39 5.16
C TYR A 10 -0.07 -0.29 4.04
N CYS A 11 -0.31 0.37 2.90
CA CYS A 11 -1.13 -0.20 1.81
C CYS A 11 -0.55 -1.46 1.17
N SER A 12 0.72 -1.79 1.42
CA SER A 12 1.29 -3.07 0.99
C SER A 12 0.55 -4.26 1.57
N ILE A 13 0.04 -4.17 2.79
CA ILE A 13 -0.71 -5.24 3.48
C ILE A 13 -2.02 -5.60 2.74
N PRO A 14 -2.98 -4.66 2.56
CA PRO A 14 -4.23 -4.98 1.88
C PRO A 14 -4.02 -5.31 0.39
N LEU A 15 -3.10 -4.63 -0.30
CA LEU A 15 -2.82 -4.92 -1.72
C LEU A 15 -2.21 -6.31 -1.90
N ARG A 16 -1.24 -6.68 -1.06
CA ARG A 16 -0.66 -8.03 -1.08
C ARG A 16 -1.72 -9.08 -0.82
N SER A 17 -2.58 -8.87 0.20
CA SER A 17 -3.68 -9.79 0.49
C SER A 17 -4.64 -9.95 -0.70
N LEU A 18 -5.04 -8.85 -1.34
CA LEU A 18 -5.93 -8.87 -2.49
C LEU A 18 -5.38 -9.70 -3.65
N PHE A 19 -4.14 -9.43 -4.06
CA PHE A 19 -3.55 -10.08 -5.22
C PHE A 19 -3.15 -11.54 -4.93
N ALA A 20 -2.66 -11.83 -3.73
CA ALA A 20 -2.32 -13.19 -3.31
C ALA A 20 -3.57 -14.09 -3.26
N ASP A 21 -4.69 -13.62 -2.70
CA ASP A 21 -5.95 -14.37 -2.66
C ASP A 21 -6.51 -14.68 -4.06
N LEU A 22 -6.27 -13.77 -5.01
CA LEU A 22 -6.60 -13.97 -6.42
C LEU A 22 -5.66 -14.97 -7.13
N GLY A 23 -4.59 -15.40 -6.47
CA GLY A 23 -3.63 -16.39 -6.97
C GLY A 23 -2.44 -15.79 -7.74
N HIS A 24 -2.16 -14.51 -7.57
CA HIS A 24 -0.98 -13.88 -8.18
C HIS A 24 0.25 -13.96 -7.27
N GLU A 25 1.42 -14.05 -7.87
CA GLU A 25 2.68 -13.83 -7.18
C GLU A 25 2.82 -12.32 -6.94
N VAL A 26 2.96 -11.90 -5.68
CA VAL A 26 3.06 -10.49 -5.33
C VAL A 26 4.52 -10.13 -5.04
N ILE A 27 5.09 -9.29 -5.89
CA ILE A 27 6.41 -8.70 -5.67
C ILE A 27 6.19 -7.38 -4.94
N VAL A 28 6.32 -7.41 -3.62
CA VAL A 28 6.41 -6.19 -2.82
C VAL A 28 7.79 -5.58 -3.07
N PRO A 29 7.90 -4.31 -3.51
CA PRO A 29 9.20 -3.67 -3.68
C PRO A 29 10.01 -3.72 -2.37
N PRO A 30 11.36 -3.67 -2.44
CA PRO A 30 12.16 -3.56 -1.22
C PRO A 30 11.78 -2.30 -0.42
N PRO A 31 12.04 -2.27 0.91
CA PRO A 31 11.82 -1.08 1.72
C PRO A 31 12.49 0.15 1.09
N ILE A 32 11.88 1.32 1.26
CA ILE A 32 12.43 2.56 0.70
C ILE A 32 13.80 2.82 1.33
N THR A 33 14.84 2.75 0.50
CA THR A 33 16.22 3.06 0.88
C THR A 33 16.75 4.29 0.12
N ARG A 34 17.99 4.69 0.42
CA ARG A 34 18.70 5.69 -0.39
C ARG A 34 18.81 5.28 -1.86
N LYS A 35 18.90 3.98 -2.17
CA LYS A 35 18.87 3.45 -3.55
C LYS A 35 17.54 3.80 -4.21
N THR A 36 16.42 3.44 -3.60
CA THR A 36 15.06 3.75 -4.08
C THR A 36 14.88 5.23 -4.37
N ILE A 37 15.31 6.09 -3.43
CA ILE A 37 15.23 7.54 -3.57
C ILE A 37 16.10 8.02 -4.74
N SER A 38 17.35 7.54 -4.83
CA SER A 38 18.29 7.93 -5.89
C SER A 38 17.79 7.53 -7.28
N LEU A 39 17.19 6.34 -7.42
CA LEU A 39 16.59 5.90 -8.69
C LEU A 39 15.44 6.83 -9.09
N GLY A 40 14.55 7.12 -8.13
CA GLY A 40 13.41 8.01 -8.33
C GLY A 40 13.80 9.44 -8.69
N THR A 41 14.82 10.01 -8.03
CA THR A 41 15.28 11.38 -8.29
C THR A 41 16.10 11.50 -9.56
N ARG A 42 16.87 10.47 -9.92
CA ARG A 42 17.69 10.46 -11.14
C ARG A 42 16.86 10.45 -12.41
N HIS A 43 15.75 9.72 -12.41
CA HIS A 43 14.92 9.53 -13.60
C HIS A 43 13.61 10.33 -13.57
N GLY A 44 13.17 10.76 -12.39
CA GLY A 44 11.96 11.55 -12.22
C GLY A 44 12.18 13.04 -12.55
N PRO A 45 11.14 13.77 -12.97
CA PRO A 45 11.26 15.21 -13.23
C PRO A 45 11.65 15.98 -11.97
N GLU A 46 12.51 16.99 -12.11
CA GLU A 46 13.05 17.77 -10.98
C GLU A 46 11.94 18.34 -10.09
N PHE A 47 10.95 19.01 -10.70
CA PHE A 47 9.82 19.65 -10.02
C PHE A 47 8.62 18.72 -9.76
N ALA A 48 8.78 17.41 -9.96
CA ALA A 48 7.75 16.45 -9.58
C ALA A 48 7.71 16.24 -8.06
N CYS A 49 6.50 15.97 -7.54
CA CYS A 49 6.29 15.68 -6.13
C CYS A 49 7.12 14.47 -5.69
N TYR A 50 7.62 14.50 -4.45
CA TYR A 50 8.43 13.41 -3.89
C TYR A 50 7.75 12.01 -3.95
N PRO A 51 6.43 11.86 -3.75
CA PRO A 51 5.77 10.57 -3.88
C PRO A 51 5.86 9.95 -5.28
N LEU A 52 5.88 10.76 -6.36
CA LEU A 52 6.08 10.25 -7.72
C LEU A 52 7.47 9.62 -7.86
N LYS A 53 8.50 10.30 -7.33
CA LYS A 53 9.90 9.84 -7.36
C LYS A 53 10.06 8.56 -6.54
N LEU A 54 9.49 8.50 -5.34
CA LEU A 54 9.49 7.28 -4.53
C LEU A 54 8.83 6.12 -5.28
N GLY A 55 7.63 6.33 -5.84
CA GLY A 55 6.93 5.31 -6.62
C GLY A 55 7.72 4.86 -7.85
N LEU A 56 8.42 5.77 -8.54
CA LEU A 56 9.28 5.44 -9.67
C LEU A 56 10.45 4.54 -9.25
N GLY A 57 11.13 4.87 -8.15
CA GLY A 57 12.19 4.03 -7.60
C GLY A 57 11.69 2.63 -7.20
N ASN A 58 10.52 2.57 -6.56
CA ASN A 58 9.87 1.30 -6.21
C ASN A 58 9.59 0.45 -7.45
N PHE A 59 9.07 1.05 -8.52
CA PHE A 59 8.78 0.34 -9.76
C PHE A 59 10.02 -0.14 -10.48
N ILE A 60 11.11 0.66 -10.50
CA ILE A 60 12.39 0.21 -11.04
C ILE A 60 12.87 -1.04 -10.29
N GLU A 61 12.88 -0.99 -8.96
CA GLU A 61 13.31 -2.13 -8.14
C GLU A 61 12.39 -3.35 -8.30
N ALA A 62 11.08 -3.15 -8.42
CA ALA A 62 10.13 -4.23 -8.68
C ALA A 62 10.31 -4.87 -10.07
N LEU A 63 10.58 -4.06 -11.10
CA LEU A 63 10.84 -4.53 -12.46
C LEU A 63 12.16 -5.31 -12.53
N GLU A 64 13.20 -4.87 -11.81
CA GLU A 64 14.46 -5.61 -11.65
C GLU A 64 14.26 -6.99 -11.00
N LEU A 65 13.22 -7.15 -10.17
CA LEU A 65 12.81 -8.43 -9.58
C LEU A 65 11.86 -9.25 -10.47
N GLY A 66 11.53 -8.76 -11.67
CA GLY A 66 10.69 -9.46 -12.65
C GLY A 66 9.18 -9.22 -12.48
N ALA A 67 8.76 -8.11 -11.89
CA ALA A 67 7.35 -7.76 -11.79
C ALA A 67 6.74 -7.40 -13.15
N ASP A 68 5.63 -8.05 -13.49
CA ASP A 68 4.72 -7.71 -14.58
C ASP A 68 3.33 -8.32 -14.28
N PRO A 69 2.25 -7.52 -14.16
CA PRO A 69 2.15 -6.07 -14.35
C PRO A 69 2.48 -5.22 -13.12
N LEU A 70 2.67 -3.92 -13.35
CA LEU A 70 2.68 -2.88 -12.31
C LEU A 70 1.28 -2.32 -12.10
N VAL A 71 0.85 -2.15 -10.85
CA VAL A 71 -0.44 -1.58 -10.49
C VAL A 71 -0.23 -0.20 -9.86
N MET A 72 -0.97 0.79 -10.34
CA MET A 72 -0.97 2.15 -9.80
C MET A 72 -2.39 2.69 -9.70
N GLY A 73 -2.63 3.56 -8.71
CA GLY A 73 -3.88 4.31 -8.62
C GLY A 73 -3.91 5.42 -9.68
N GLY A 74 -5.03 5.56 -10.36
CA GLY A 74 -5.38 6.74 -11.14
C GLY A 74 -6.12 7.77 -10.28
N GLY A 75 -6.79 8.73 -10.92
CA GLY A 75 -7.56 9.72 -10.18
C GLY A 75 -8.11 10.86 -11.03
N ILE A 76 -9.28 11.34 -10.61
CA ILE A 76 -9.99 12.49 -11.21
C ILE A 76 -9.89 13.78 -10.35
N GLY A 77 -9.12 13.76 -9.25
CA GLY A 77 -8.98 14.89 -8.34
C GLY A 77 -7.96 15.95 -8.79
N PRO A 78 -7.85 17.10 -8.10
CA PRO A 78 -6.91 18.18 -8.46
C PRO A 78 -5.43 17.80 -8.18
N CYS A 79 -5.20 16.65 -7.56
CA CYS A 79 -3.87 16.18 -7.21
C CYS A 79 -3.14 15.62 -8.45
N ARG A 80 -1.83 15.92 -8.57
CA ARG A 80 -0.96 15.35 -9.61
C ARG A 80 -0.88 13.82 -9.58
N PHE A 81 -1.33 13.18 -8.49
CA PHE A 81 -1.42 11.72 -8.36
C PHE A 81 -2.14 11.06 -9.54
N GLY A 82 -3.19 11.68 -10.09
CA GLY A 82 -3.92 11.16 -11.24
C GLY A 82 -3.06 10.99 -12.50
N TYR A 83 -1.92 11.69 -12.60
CA TYR A 83 -0.96 11.60 -13.71
C TYR A 83 0.24 10.71 -13.41
N TYR A 84 0.39 10.20 -12.18
CA TYR A 84 1.60 9.46 -11.79
C TYR A 84 1.76 8.22 -12.64
N ALA A 85 0.69 7.46 -12.86
CA ALA A 85 0.74 6.22 -13.61
C ALA A 85 1.23 6.42 -15.06
N GLN A 86 0.82 7.51 -15.70
CA GLN A 86 1.23 7.87 -17.06
C GLN A 86 2.69 8.32 -17.08
N VAL A 87 3.06 9.28 -16.23
CA VAL A 87 4.43 9.80 -16.17
C VAL A 87 5.44 8.69 -15.81
N GLN A 88 5.13 7.86 -14.81
CA GLN A 88 5.97 6.74 -14.43
C GLN A 88 6.06 5.71 -15.56
N ARG A 89 4.95 5.44 -16.26
CA ARG A 89 4.96 4.52 -17.42
C ARG A 89 5.93 5.01 -18.50
N ASP A 90 5.79 6.27 -18.91
CA ASP A 90 6.58 6.83 -20.01
C ASP A 90 8.07 6.85 -19.66
N ILE A 91 8.41 7.22 -18.41
CA ILE A 91 9.79 7.19 -17.92
C ILE A 91 10.33 5.76 -17.94
N LEU A 92 9.62 4.78 -17.39
CA LEU A 92 10.09 3.40 -17.34
C LEU A 92 10.25 2.80 -18.75
N GLN A 93 9.35 3.11 -19.68
CA GLN A 93 9.49 2.70 -21.08
C GLN A 93 10.70 3.35 -21.75
N SER A 94 10.97 4.63 -21.46
CA SER A 94 12.16 5.34 -21.97
C SER A 94 13.48 4.72 -21.47
N LEU A 95 13.46 4.07 -20.30
CA LEU A 95 14.58 3.32 -19.74
C LEU A 95 14.72 1.89 -20.32
N GLY A 96 13.81 1.48 -21.22
CA GLY A 96 13.85 0.17 -21.88
C GLY A 96 13.09 -0.95 -21.17
N TYR A 97 12.36 -0.65 -20.09
CA TYR A 97 11.56 -1.66 -19.40
C TYR A 97 10.32 -2.05 -20.24
N LYS A 98 10.04 -3.35 -20.26
CA LYS A 98 8.83 -3.93 -20.87
C LYS A 98 7.93 -4.46 -19.78
N PHE A 99 6.76 -3.88 -19.65
CA PHE A 99 5.79 -4.23 -18.61
C PHE A 99 4.42 -3.70 -19.00
N LYS A 100 3.39 -4.21 -18.35
CA LYS A 100 2.04 -3.66 -18.42
C LYS A 100 1.74 -2.82 -17.17
N MET A 101 1.20 -1.62 -17.38
CA MET A 101 0.73 -0.74 -16.31
C MET A 101 -0.79 -0.83 -16.17
N LEU A 102 -1.27 -1.37 -15.06
CA LEU A 102 -2.69 -1.40 -14.69
C LEU A 102 -3.02 -0.18 -13.84
N VAL A 103 -3.87 0.69 -14.38
CA VAL A 103 -4.29 1.93 -13.71
C VAL A 103 -5.67 1.76 -13.13
N VAL A 104 -5.78 1.82 -11.80
CA VAL A 104 -7.06 1.71 -11.09
C VAL A 104 -7.68 3.09 -10.97
N GLU A 105 -8.61 3.40 -11.88
CA GLU A 105 -9.35 4.67 -11.85
C GLU A 105 -10.52 4.63 -10.85
N PRO A 106 -10.98 5.80 -10.35
CA PRO A 106 -12.23 5.88 -9.60
C PRO A 106 -13.43 5.42 -10.44
N PRO A 107 -14.38 4.66 -9.88
CA PRO A 107 -15.51 4.10 -10.64
C PRO A 107 -16.48 5.19 -11.16
N LEU A 108 -16.56 6.32 -10.46
CA LEU A 108 -17.31 7.50 -10.89
C LEU A 108 -16.64 8.10 -12.13
N GLY A 109 -17.24 7.87 -13.30
CA GLY A 109 -16.76 8.37 -14.60
C GLY A 109 -15.90 7.39 -15.41
N HIS A 110 -15.37 6.33 -14.80
CA HIS A 110 -14.45 5.37 -15.46
C HIS A 110 -14.83 3.88 -15.28
N ALA A 111 -16.13 3.58 -15.19
CA ALA A 111 -16.61 2.22 -14.94
C ALA A 111 -16.09 1.17 -15.95
N ARG A 112 -15.92 1.52 -17.23
CA ARG A 112 -15.38 0.60 -18.25
C ARG A 112 -13.91 0.26 -17.99
N GLN A 113 -13.09 1.25 -17.65
CA GLN A 113 -11.67 1.06 -17.33
C GLN A 113 -11.51 0.21 -16.07
N VAL A 114 -12.30 0.52 -15.03
CA VAL A 114 -12.32 -0.27 -13.78
C VAL A 114 -12.70 -1.72 -14.05
N LEU A 115 -13.72 -1.96 -14.88
CA LEU A 115 -14.14 -3.31 -15.24
C LEU A 115 -13.06 -4.06 -16.04
N ALA A 116 -12.33 -3.38 -16.92
CA ALA A 116 -11.23 -3.98 -17.67
C ALA A 116 -10.10 -4.44 -16.74
N VAL A 117 -9.68 -3.57 -15.81
CA VAL A 117 -8.66 -3.91 -14.81
C VAL A 117 -9.16 -5.02 -13.89
N ALA A 118 -10.42 -4.97 -13.43
CA ALA A 118 -11.00 -6.00 -12.58
C ALA A 118 -11.03 -7.37 -13.28
N ARG A 119 -11.36 -7.43 -14.58
CA ARG A 119 -11.32 -8.68 -15.36
C ARG A 119 -9.92 -9.25 -15.44
N GLU A 120 -8.93 -8.38 -15.65
CA GLU A 120 -7.53 -8.78 -15.74
C GLU A 120 -6.98 -9.28 -14.40
N LEU A 121 -7.26 -8.55 -13.31
CA LEU A 121 -6.88 -8.96 -11.96
C LEU A 121 -7.58 -10.25 -11.52
N LYS A 122 -8.86 -10.41 -11.86
CA LYS A 122 -9.61 -11.65 -11.59
C LYS A 122 -8.99 -12.84 -12.33
N GLY A 123 -8.53 -12.63 -13.57
CA GLY A 123 -8.05 -13.71 -14.44
C GLY A 123 -9.08 -14.85 -14.52
N GLY A 124 -8.61 -16.07 -14.23
CA GLY A 124 -9.44 -17.29 -14.22
C GLY A 124 -10.37 -17.46 -13.01
N LYS A 125 -10.25 -16.64 -11.95
CA LYS A 125 -11.10 -16.73 -10.75
C LYS A 125 -12.52 -16.26 -11.02
N SER A 126 -13.47 -16.55 -10.12
CA SER A 126 -14.84 -16.05 -10.24
C SER A 126 -14.97 -14.60 -9.74
N TRP A 127 -16.07 -13.93 -10.10
CA TRP A 127 -16.38 -12.60 -9.54
C TRP A 127 -16.62 -12.64 -8.03
N LEU A 128 -17.10 -13.77 -7.51
CA LEU A 128 -17.26 -14.01 -6.07
C LEU A 128 -15.91 -14.05 -5.36
N ASP A 129 -14.90 -14.68 -5.97
CA ASP A 129 -13.55 -14.72 -5.42
C ASP A 129 -12.93 -13.32 -5.37
N LEU A 130 -13.09 -12.53 -6.43
CA LEU A 130 -12.64 -11.13 -6.45
C LEU A 130 -13.31 -10.30 -5.34
N MET A 131 -14.63 -10.47 -5.15
CA MET A 131 -15.34 -9.79 -4.08
C MET A 131 -14.87 -10.24 -2.69
N ARG A 132 -14.66 -11.54 -2.46
CA ARG A 132 -14.16 -12.08 -1.19
C ARG A 132 -12.75 -11.57 -0.86
N ALA A 133 -11.84 -11.62 -1.84
CA ALA A 133 -10.49 -11.07 -1.71
C ALA A 133 -10.54 -9.56 -1.42
N GLY A 134 -11.41 -8.83 -2.12
CA GLY A 134 -11.66 -7.41 -1.89
C GLY A 134 -12.20 -7.10 -0.49
N GLN A 135 -13.11 -7.92 0.04
CA GLN A 135 -13.63 -7.78 1.40
C GLN A 135 -12.55 -7.99 2.45
N LEU A 136 -11.69 -9.00 2.28
CA LEU A 136 -10.55 -9.22 3.19
C LEU A 136 -9.55 -8.06 3.12
N ALA A 137 -9.17 -7.63 1.92
CA ALA A 137 -8.29 -6.49 1.72
C ALA A 137 -8.87 -5.21 2.35
N LEU A 138 -10.17 -4.96 2.21
CA LEU A 138 -10.84 -3.81 2.84
C LEU A 138 -10.87 -3.92 4.37
N ALA A 139 -11.08 -5.13 4.92
CA ALA A 139 -11.00 -5.36 6.36
C ALA A 139 -9.58 -5.06 6.90
N LYS A 140 -8.54 -5.56 6.21
CA LYS A 140 -7.14 -5.26 6.56
C LYS A 140 -6.83 -3.77 6.45
N LEU A 141 -7.31 -3.09 5.40
CA LEU A 141 -7.12 -1.65 5.22
C LEU A 141 -7.76 -0.84 6.35
N ARG A 142 -9.00 -1.17 6.73
CA ARG A 142 -9.70 -0.51 7.85
C ARG A 142 -8.98 -0.74 9.18
N ALA A 143 -8.55 -1.96 9.47
CA ALA A 143 -7.78 -2.27 10.67
C ALA A 143 -6.47 -1.47 10.72
N CYS A 144 -5.73 -1.38 9.60
CA CYS A 144 -4.52 -0.57 9.52
C CYS A 144 -4.80 0.93 9.76
N ASP A 145 -5.89 1.48 9.19
CA ASP A 145 -6.28 2.88 9.39
C ASP A 145 -6.66 3.18 10.84
N GLU A 146 -7.42 2.30 11.48
CA GLU A 146 -7.79 2.42 12.90
C GLU A 146 -6.55 2.40 13.81
N LEU A 147 -5.64 1.45 13.59
CA LEU A 147 -4.38 1.36 14.33
C LEU A 147 -3.47 2.56 14.07
N HIS A 148 -3.42 3.05 12.82
CA HIS A 148 -2.65 4.24 12.49
C HIS A 148 -3.21 5.46 13.22
N ARG A 149 -4.52 5.66 13.21
CA ARG A 149 -5.21 6.73 13.95
C ARG A 149 -4.95 6.64 15.46
N ALA A 150 -5.03 5.45 16.04
CA ALA A 150 -4.68 5.22 17.44
C ALA A 150 -3.20 5.56 17.72
N SER A 151 -2.30 5.15 16.84
CA SER A 151 -0.87 5.48 16.91
C SER A 151 -0.60 6.97 16.90
N LEU A 152 -1.27 7.74 16.04
CA LEU A 152 -1.11 9.20 16.00
C LEU A 152 -1.52 9.86 17.34
N LYS A 153 -2.48 9.26 18.05
CA LYS A 153 -2.96 9.74 19.35
C LYS A 153 -2.06 9.29 20.51
N GLN A 154 -1.66 8.03 20.55
CA GLN A 154 -1.01 7.41 21.71
C GLN A 154 0.52 7.50 21.67
N ARG A 155 1.16 7.35 20.50
CA ARG A 155 2.62 7.38 20.36
C ARG A 155 3.30 8.61 20.99
N PRO A 156 2.76 9.85 20.91
CA PRO A 156 3.38 10.98 21.59
C PRO A 156 3.16 10.99 23.12
N ARG A 157 2.20 10.21 23.63
CA ARG A 157 1.76 10.19 25.03
C ARG A 157 2.32 9.03 25.84
N VAL A 158 2.73 7.93 25.22
CA VAL A 158 3.32 6.79 25.94
C VAL A 158 4.69 7.14 26.52
N GLN A 159 5.00 6.56 27.69
CA GLN A 159 6.32 6.69 28.31
C GLN A 159 7.40 5.99 27.48
N ASP A 160 7.16 4.73 27.10
CA ASP A 160 8.08 3.92 26.29
C ASP A 160 7.69 3.95 24.79
N LYS A 161 8.22 4.95 24.08
CA LYS A 161 8.01 5.09 22.63
C LYS A 161 8.61 3.94 21.82
N PRO A 162 9.84 3.45 22.10
CA PRO A 162 10.38 2.26 21.43
C PRO A 162 9.48 1.03 21.58
N ALA A 163 8.93 0.74 22.76
CA ALA A 163 8.00 -0.36 22.96
C ALA A 163 6.72 -0.19 22.14
N PHE A 164 6.18 1.03 22.09
CA PHE A 164 5.01 1.33 21.25
C PHE A 164 5.31 1.11 19.77
N SER A 165 6.48 1.54 19.29
CA SER A 165 6.91 1.30 17.91
C SER A 165 7.06 -0.19 17.59
N ARG A 166 7.61 -0.99 18.51
CA ARG A 166 7.67 -2.46 18.36
C ARG A 166 6.27 -3.07 18.30
N LEU A 167 5.37 -2.70 19.22
CA LEU A 167 3.98 -3.18 19.24
C LEU A 167 3.27 -2.84 17.94
N TYR A 168 3.40 -1.59 17.46
CA TYR A 168 2.79 -1.15 16.20
C TYR A 168 3.30 -1.98 15.01
N GLN A 169 4.61 -2.18 14.91
CA GLN A 169 5.22 -2.95 13.83
C GLN A 169 4.80 -4.43 13.86
N GLN A 170 4.83 -5.06 15.03
CA GLN A 170 4.35 -6.43 15.24
C GLN A 170 2.88 -6.58 14.84
N THR A 171 2.05 -5.61 15.20
CA THR A 171 0.63 -5.64 14.84
C THR A 171 0.42 -5.58 13.32
N LEU A 172 1.20 -4.76 12.61
CA LEU A 172 1.12 -4.71 11.14
C LEU A 172 1.53 -6.04 10.51
N GLU A 173 2.54 -6.72 11.04
CA GLU A 173 2.96 -8.05 10.60
C GLU A 173 1.89 -9.12 10.90
N GLU A 174 1.27 -9.09 12.09
CA GLU A 174 0.15 -9.96 12.46
C GLU A 174 -1.08 -9.75 11.54
N LEU A 175 -1.41 -8.48 11.21
CA LEU A 175 -2.48 -8.16 10.27
C LEU A 175 -2.18 -8.66 8.85
N ASP A 176 -0.92 -8.58 8.44
CA ASP A 176 -0.50 -9.04 7.14
C ASP A 176 -0.62 -10.55 7.00
N ALA A 177 -0.25 -11.29 8.05
CA ALA A 177 -0.38 -12.74 8.15
C ALA A 177 -1.82 -13.24 8.41
N ALA A 178 -2.75 -12.37 8.82
CA ALA A 178 -4.11 -12.77 9.16
C ALA A 178 -4.86 -13.35 7.93
N PRO A 179 -5.39 -14.60 8.00
CA PRO A 179 -5.95 -15.29 6.83
C PRO A 179 -7.41 -14.93 6.53
N GLY A 180 -8.07 -14.12 7.35
CA GLY A 180 -9.49 -13.83 7.18
C GLY A 180 -10.00 -12.70 8.08
N ILE A 181 -11.21 -12.22 7.79
CA ILE A 181 -11.81 -11.04 8.43
C ILE A 181 -11.91 -11.21 9.95
N ARG A 182 -12.29 -12.40 10.44
CA ARG A 182 -12.36 -12.68 11.88
C ARG A 182 -10.99 -12.56 12.56
N ALA A 183 -9.94 -13.09 11.93
CA ALA A 183 -8.58 -12.99 12.46
C ALA A 183 -8.08 -11.54 12.45
N VAL A 184 -8.36 -10.80 11.38
CA VAL A 184 -8.05 -9.36 11.28
C VAL A 184 -8.69 -8.58 12.43
N ASN A 185 -9.98 -8.81 12.71
CA ASN A 185 -10.66 -8.14 13.81
C ASN A 185 -10.06 -8.50 15.18
N ILE A 186 -9.73 -9.77 15.41
CA ILE A 186 -9.09 -10.21 16.66
C ILE A 186 -7.74 -9.51 16.87
N VAL A 187 -6.88 -9.49 15.85
CA VAL A 187 -5.57 -8.81 15.92
C VAL A 187 -5.75 -7.33 16.19
N ARG A 188 -6.66 -6.68 15.47
CA ARG A 188 -6.98 -5.26 15.64
C ARG A 188 -7.44 -4.95 17.06
N ASP A 189 -8.42 -5.69 17.58
CA ASP A 189 -9.02 -5.43 18.89
C ASP A 189 -7.99 -5.64 20.02
N LYS A 190 -7.21 -6.73 19.93
CA LYS A 190 -6.10 -7.01 20.84
C LYS A 190 -5.07 -5.88 20.83
N ALA A 191 -4.67 -5.42 19.65
CA ALA A 191 -3.66 -4.38 19.52
C ALA A 191 -4.13 -3.02 20.01
N LEU A 192 -5.39 -2.64 19.72
CA LEU A 192 -5.97 -1.40 20.24
C LEU A 192 -6.01 -1.41 21.78
N ALA A 193 -6.47 -2.51 22.38
CA ALA A 193 -6.46 -2.66 23.84
C ALA A 193 -5.03 -2.59 24.41
N ALA A 194 -4.05 -3.24 23.76
CA ALA A 194 -2.65 -3.17 24.17
C ALA A 194 -2.06 -1.76 24.08
N MET A 195 -2.38 -1.01 23.01
CA MET A 195 -1.96 0.38 22.84
C MET A 195 -2.56 1.31 23.90
N GLU A 196 -3.81 1.08 24.31
CA GLU A 196 -4.49 1.85 25.34
C GLU A 196 -4.00 1.53 26.76
N ALA A 197 -3.57 0.29 27.00
CA ALA A 197 -3.03 -0.14 28.29
C ALA A 197 -1.59 0.34 28.56
N MET A 198 -0.91 0.91 27.56
CA MET A 198 0.47 1.38 27.75
C MET A 198 0.56 2.58 28.71
N PRO A 199 1.53 2.60 29.64
CA PRO A 199 1.73 3.73 30.55
C PRO A 199 1.94 5.04 29.79
N LEU A 200 1.18 6.06 30.18
CA LEU A 200 1.23 7.40 29.59
C LEU A 200 2.15 8.32 30.41
N LEU A 201 2.72 9.31 29.75
CA LEU A 201 3.45 10.41 30.37
C LEU A 201 2.51 11.17 31.32
N ASP A 202 3.06 11.63 32.44
CA ASP A 202 2.33 12.43 33.43
C ASP A 202 1.94 13.83 32.93
N ARG A 203 2.32 14.16 31.69
CA ARG A 203 2.03 15.43 31.02
C ARG A 203 1.44 15.21 29.64
N ILE A 204 0.51 16.08 29.27
CA ILE A 204 -0.06 16.09 27.93
C ILE A 204 0.96 16.76 26.98
N PRO A 205 1.39 16.09 25.89
CA PRO A 205 2.24 16.72 24.90
C PRO A 205 1.54 17.97 24.33
N PRO A 206 2.28 19.07 24.08
CA PRO A 206 1.69 20.28 23.51
C PRO A 206 0.99 19.95 22.19
N LYS A 207 -0.18 20.56 21.95
CA LYS A 207 -0.80 20.55 20.62
C LYS A 207 0.10 21.39 19.72
N VAL A 208 0.73 20.75 18.74
CA VAL A 208 1.43 21.43 17.64
C VAL A 208 0.42 21.76 16.56
#